data_AF-A0A0Q5HDF1-F1
#
_entry.id   AF-A0A0Q5HDF1-F1
#
_cell.length_a   1.000
_cell.length_b   1.000
_cell.length_c   1.000
_cell.angle_alpha   90.00
_cell.angle_beta   90.00
_cell.angle_gamma   90.00
#
_symmetry.space_group_name_H-M   'P 1'
#
loop_
_entity.id
_entity.type
_entity.pdbx_description
1 polymer ?
#
loop_
_entity_poly.entity_id
_entity_poly.type
_entity_poly.pdbx_seq_one_letter_code
_entity_poly.pdbx_strand_id
1 'polypeptide(L)'
;MSIVAILVLLAVAWSALAIGQIPNPFRARTSQARLWRRAFPSASKRQIGEFLALCADAFSFRDSEALKFRPDDQLLGVYRALNPAKWIPESKEVERLARQLRNRYGVALADIWDERITLGALFAYVQQQKRSHGAA
;
A
#
# COMPACT_ATOMS: atom_id res chain seq x y z
N MET A 1 7.11 25.65 -33.87
CA MET A 1 7.27 24.88 -32.62
C MET A 1 8.65 24.23 -32.66
N SER A 2 9.57 24.60 -31.76
CA SER A 2 10.95 24.06 -31.76
C SER A 2 10.97 22.59 -31.33
N ILE A 3 11.83 21.75 -31.93
CA ILE A 3 12.04 20.35 -31.54
C ILE A 3 12.38 20.23 -30.05
N VAL A 4 13.17 21.18 -29.53
CA VAL A 4 13.52 21.25 -28.10
C VAL A 4 12.27 21.43 -27.23
N ALA A 5 11.32 22.28 -27.66
CA ALA A 5 10.07 22.47 -26.93
C ALA A 5 9.20 21.21 -26.92
N ILE A 6 9.17 20.45 -28.02
CA ILE A 6 8.44 19.17 -28.10
C ILE A 6 9.08 18.14 -27.16
N LEU A 7 10.42 18.03 -27.14
CA LEU A 7 11.13 17.11 -26.26
C LEU A 7 10.93 17.44 -24.78
N VAL A 8 10.93 18.72 -24.41
CA VAL A 8 10.66 19.17 -23.04
C VAL A 8 9.21 18.83 -22.64
N LEU A 9 8.23 19.10 -23.51
CA LEU A 9 6.83 18.75 -23.22
C LEU A 9 6.63 17.24 -23.08
N LEU A 10 7.28 16.44 -23.92
CA LEU A 10 7.26 14.98 -23.81
C LEU A 10 7.91 14.49 -22.52
N ALA A 11 9.03 15.07 -22.10
CA ALA A 11 9.71 14.72 -20.85
C ALA A 11 8.88 15.08 -19.61
N VAL A 12 8.22 16.25 -19.62
CA VAL A 12 7.30 16.69 -18.56
C VAL A 12 6.08 15.77 -18.51
N ALA A 13 5.48 15.45 -19.65
CA ALA A 13 4.35 14.51 -19.72
C ALA A 13 4.74 13.11 -19.22
N TRP A 14 5.92 12.61 -19.60
CA TRP A 14 6.45 11.33 -19.10
C TRP A 14 6.66 11.33 -17.60
N SER A 15 7.22 12.41 -17.06
CA SER A 15 7.45 12.56 -15.62
C SER A 15 6.12 12.60 -14.86
N ALA A 16 5.13 13.35 -15.35
CA ALA A 16 3.80 13.40 -14.77
C ALA A 16 3.07 12.04 -14.77
N LEU A 17 3.30 11.23 -15.81
CA LEU A 17 2.73 9.88 -15.90
C LEU A 17 3.45 8.87 -14.99
N ALA A 18 4.73 9.08 -14.69
CA ALA A 18 5.53 8.22 -13.81
C ALA A 18 5.25 8.47 -12.31
N ILE A 19 4.78 9.66 -11.94
CA ILE A 19 4.46 10.00 -10.54
C ILE A 19 3.31 9.13 -10.00
N GLY A 20 3.58 8.46 -8.86
CA GLY A 20 2.62 7.62 -8.14
C GLY A 20 2.41 6.22 -8.74
N GLN A 21 3.22 5.81 -9.71
CA GLN A 21 3.18 4.44 -10.23
C GLN A 21 3.81 3.46 -9.25
N ILE A 22 3.18 2.28 -9.11
CA ILE A 22 3.76 1.22 -8.29
C ILE A 22 5.05 0.66 -8.96
N PRO A 23 6.08 0.31 -8.17
CA PRO A 23 7.32 -0.29 -8.69
C PRO A 23 7.08 -1.65 -9.36
N ASN A 24 8.03 -2.06 -10.21
CA ASN A 24 8.12 -3.45 -10.66
C ASN A 24 8.72 -4.25 -9.47
N PRO A 25 8.03 -5.26 -8.89
CA PRO A 25 7.25 -6.31 -9.57
C PRO A 25 5.72 -6.17 -9.52
N PHE A 26 5.18 -5.14 -8.86
CA PHE A 26 3.73 -5.02 -8.69
C PHE A 26 3.04 -4.46 -9.93
N ARG A 27 3.76 -3.66 -10.73
CA ARG A 27 3.20 -2.92 -11.86
C ARG A 27 2.47 -3.81 -12.87
N ALA A 28 3.04 -4.97 -13.19
CA ALA A 28 2.51 -5.95 -14.13
C ALA A 28 1.32 -6.77 -13.58
N ARG A 29 1.02 -6.66 -12.28
CA ARG A 29 -0.07 -7.43 -11.66
C ARG A 29 -1.41 -6.86 -12.09
N THR A 30 -2.33 -7.77 -12.38
CA THR A 30 -3.76 -7.46 -12.46
C THR A 30 -4.33 -7.30 -11.05
N SER A 31 -5.60 -6.85 -10.95
CA SER A 31 -6.30 -6.74 -9.68
C SER A 31 -6.32 -8.06 -8.90
N GLN A 32 -5.97 -7.99 -7.63
CA GLN A 32 -5.87 -9.09 -6.67
C GLN A 32 -7.09 -9.14 -5.75
N ALA A 33 -8.16 -8.40 -6.05
CA ALA A 33 -9.38 -8.34 -5.26
C ALA A 33 -10.00 -9.72 -4.97
N ARG A 34 -9.86 -10.67 -5.91
CA ARG A 34 -10.30 -12.07 -5.72
C ARG A 34 -9.55 -12.78 -4.59
N LEU A 35 -8.25 -12.54 -4.45
CA LEU A 35 -7.46 -13.15 -3.37
C LEU A 35 -7.84 -12.56 -2.02
N TRP A 36 -8.06 -11.25 -1.95
CA TRP A 36 -8.57 -10.59 -0.74
C TRP A 36 -9.93 -11.13 -0.31
N ARG A 37 -10.86 -11.30 -1.26
CA ARG A 37 -12.18 -11.89 -0.98
C ARG A 37 -12.09 -13.34 -0.51
N ARG A 38 -11.12 -14.11 -1.00
CA ARG A 38 -10.88 -15.49 -0.54
C ARG A 38 -10.25 -15.54 0.86
N ALA A 39 -9.27 -14.68 1.13
CA ALA A 39 -8.59 -14.61 2.43
C ALA A 39 -9.49 -14.07 3.54
N PHE A 40 -10.39 -13.13 3.22
CA PHE A 40 -11.28 -12.46 4.17
C PHE A 40 -12.75 -12.52 3.72
N PRO A 41 -13.39 -13.71 3.73
CA PRO A 41 -14.75 -13.87 3.22
C PRO A 41 -15.78 -13.05 4.00
N SER A 42 -15.56 -12.86 5.31
CA SER A 42 -16.41 -12.07 6.21
C SER A 42 -16.19 -10.56 6.11
N ALA A 43 -15.17 -10.09 5.39
CA ALA A 43 -14.91 -8.66 5.21
C ALA A 43 -15.70 -8.12 4.01
N SER A 44 -16.30 -6.95 4.17
CA SER A 44 -16.94 -6.25 3.06
C SER A 44 -15.90 -5.76 2.05
N LYS A 45 -16.31 -5.62 0.77
CA LYS A 45 -15.46 -5.04 -0.29
C LYS A 45 -14.95 -3.65 0.11
N ARG A 46 -15.80 -2.87 0.78
CA ARG A 46 -15.46 -1.53 1.28
C ARG A 46 -14.34 -1.55 2.31
N GLN A 47 -14.41 -2.43 3.31
CA GLN A 47 -13.35 -2.55 4.33
C GLN A 47 -11.99 -2.91 3.72
N ILE A 48 -11.99 -3.86 2.78
CA ILE A 48 -10.77 -4.25 2.06
C ILE A 48 -10.25 -3.07 1.23
N GLY A 49 -11.13 -2.40 0.48
CA GLY A 49 -10.76 -1.26 -0.36
C GLY A 49 -10.18 -0.09 0.45
N GLU A 50 -10.82 0.27 1.57
CA GLU A 50 -10.33 1.34 2.46
C GLU A 50 -8.96 1.01 3.05
N PHE A 51 -8.73 -0.24 3.47
CA PHE A 51 -7.44 -0.68 3.98
C PHE A 51 -6.35 -0.63 2.89
N LEU A 52 -6.67 -1.11 1.69
CA LEU A 52 -5.73 -1.10 0.56
C LEU A 52 -5.40 0.32 0.10
N ALA A 53 -6.39 1.22 0.08
CA ALA A 53 -6.18 2.63 -0.24
C ALA A 53 -5.28 3.31 0.80
N LEU A 54 -5.48 3.01 2.10
CA LEU A 54 -4.58 3.50 3.16
C LEU A 54 -3.14 3.02 2.95
N CYS A 55 -2.95 1.75 2.58
CA CYS A 55 -1.62 1.25 2.25
C CYS A 55 -1.03 1.95 1.02
N ALA A 56 -1.80 2.14 -0.05
CA ALA A 56 -1.36 2.84 -1.24
C ALA A 56 -0.93 4.29 -0.92
N ASP A 57 -1.72 5.02 -0.14
CA ASP A 57 -1.44 6.39 0.28
C ASP A 57 -0.16 6.50 1.14
N ALA A 58 0.02 5.59 2.11
CA ALA A 58 1.22 5.55 2.94
C ALA A 58 2.52 5.43 2.12
N PHE A 59 2.46 4.68 1.02
CA PHE A 59 3.57 4.50 0.07
C PHE A 59 3.52 5.47 -1.12
N SER A 60 2.58 6.42 -1.12
CA SER A 60 2.40 7.45 -2.17
C SER A 60 2.12 6.86 -3.56
N PHE A 61 1.40 5.74 -3.61
CA PHE A 61 0.84 5.16 -4.82
C PHE A 61 -0.56 5.69 -5.10
N ARG A 62 -0.98 5.65 -6.37
CA ARG A 62 -2.35 5.97 -6.76
C ARG A 62 -3.33 4.93 -6.20
N ASP A 63 -4.51 5.36 -5.78
CA ASP A 63 -5.60 4.47 -5.33
C ASP A 63 -5.97 3.40 -6.36
N SER A 64 -5.85 3.72 -7.66
CA SER A 64 -6.09 2.76 -8.75
C SER A 64 -5.14 1.56 -8.72
N GLU A 65 -3.97 1.72 -8.10
CA GLU A 65 -2.94 0.68 -7.97
C GLU A 65 -3.13 -0.14 -6.68
N ALA A 66 -3.96 0.30 -5.73
CA ALA A 66 -4.16 -0.36 -4.43
C ALA A 66 -4.62 -1.82 -4.56
N LEU A 67 -5.42 -2.13 -5.58
CA LEU A 67 -5.90 -3.49 -5.83
C LEU A 67 -4.82 -4.44 -6.38
N LYS A 68 -3.62 -3.96 -6.70
CA LYS A 68 -2.49 -4.82 -7.13
C LYS A 68 -1.78 -5.48 -5.95
N PHE A 69 -1.99 -4.99 -4.74
CA PHE A 69 -1.51 -5.62 -3.51
C PHE A 69 -2.25 -6.91 -3.24
N ARG A 70 -1.52 -7.91 -2.79
CA ARG A 70 -2.02 -9.21 -2.38
C ARG A 70 -1.96 -9.35 -0.86
N PRO A 71 -2.82 -10.20 -0.26
CA PRO A 71 -2.77 -10.45 1.17
C PRO A 71 -1.47 -11.11 1.63
N ASP A 72 -0.77 -11.83 0.76
CA ASP A 72 0.52 -12.49 1.02
C ASP A 72 1.74 -11.58 0.78
N ASP A 73 1.55 -10.36 0.27
CA ASP A 73 2.67 -9.43 0.13
C ASP A 73 3.20 -9.03 1.52
N GLN A 74 4.51 -9.19 1.72
CA GLN A 74 5.17 -8.73 2.93
C GLN A 74 5.27 -7.21 2.95
N LEU A 75 5.01 -6.60 4.10
CA LEU A 75 5.09 -5.15 4.28
C LEU A 75 6.48 -4.62 3.92
N LEU A 76 7.53 -5.27 4.44
CA LEU A 76 8.91 -4.94 4.09
C LEU A 76 9.25 -5.24 2.63
N GLY A 77 8.60 -6.24 2.02
CA GLY A 77 8.73 -6.53 0.59
C GLY A 77 8.21 -5.37 -0.28
N VAL A 78 7.04 -4.82 0.07
CA VAL A 78 6.47 -3.63 -0.59
C VAL A 78 7.39 -2.42 -0.41
N TYR A 79 7.88 -2.19 0.81
CA TYR A 79 8.81 -1.10 1.10
C TYR A 79 10.13 -1.20 0.31
N ARG A 80 10.74 -2.39 0.26
CA ARG A 80 12.01 -2.63 -0.47
C ARG A 80 11.83 -2.45 -1.99
N ALA A 81 10.69 -2.86 -2.53
CA ALA A 81 10.40 -2.65 -3.95
C ALA A 81 10.26 -1.15 -4.31
N LEU A 82 9.78 -0.32 -3.38
CA LEU A 82 9.74 1.15 -3.54
C LEU A 82 11.13 1.78 -3.48
N ASN A 83 12.01 1.22 -2.65
CA ASN A 83 13.34 1.78 -2.38
C ASN A 83 14.46 0.79 -2.74
N PRO A 84 14.58 0.33 -3.99
CA PRO A 84 15.52 -0.74 -4.36
C PRO A 84 16.99 -0.32 -4.20
N ALA A 85 17.30 0.97 -4.27
CA ALA A 85 18.66 1.52 -4.19
C ALA A 85 19.01 2.13 -2.82
N LYS A 86 18.05 2.26 -1.89
CA LYS A 86 18.34 2.87 -0.58
C LYS A 86 18.91 1.82 0.37
N TRP A 87 20.21 1.95 0.65
CA TRP A 87 20.89 1.17 1.70
C TRP A 87 20.49 1.60 3.11
N ILE A 88 20.05 2.86 3.27
CA ILE A 88 19.51 3.39 4.52
C ILE A 88 18.00 3.53 4.33
N PRO A 89 17.18 2.72 5.03
CA PRO A 89 15.75 2.89 5.02
C PRO A 89 15.41 4.26 5.60
N GLU A 90 15.00 5.21 4.77
CA GLU A 90 14.21 6.32 5.30
C GLU A 90 12.87 5.72 5.71
N SER A 91 12.61 5.66 7.02
CA SER A 91 11.44 5.00 7.61
C SER A 91 10.14 5.80 7.41
N LYS A 92 10.14 6.86 6.60
CA LYS A 92 9.03 7.82 6.51
C LYS A 92 7.73 7.19 6.03
N GLU A 93 7.78 6.25 5.10
CA GLU A 93 6.60 5.55 4.59
C GLU A 93 6.04 4.58 5.64
N VAL A 94 6.92 3.87 6.34
CA VAL A 94 6.53 2.95 7.43
C VAL A 94 5.96 3.74 8.61
N GLU A 95 6.53 4.90 8.93
CA GLU A 95 6.03 5.79 9.97
C GLU A 95 4.67 6.40 9.58
N ARG A 96 4.51 6.82 8.32
CA ARG A 96 3.22 7.27 7.78
C ARG A 96 2.17 6.17 7.91
N LEU A 97 2.50 4.95 7.49
CA LEU A 97 1.62 3.79 7.63
C LEU A 97 1.25 3.54 9.10
N ALA A 98 2.21 3.52 10.01
CA ALA A 98 1.98 3.31 11.45
C ALA A 98 1.04 4.38 12.02
N ARG A 99 1.24 5.64 11.63
CA ARG A 99 0.40 6.77 12.05
C ARG A 99 -1.03 6.63 11.51
N GLN A 100 -1.18 6.26 10.24
CA GLN A 100 -2.49 6.08 9.61
C GLN A 100 -3.26 4.88 10.19
N LEU A 101 -2.58 3.74 10.43
CA LEU A 101 -3.17 2.57 11.09
C LEU A 101 -3.70 2.92 12.48
N ARG A 102 -2.88 3.63 13.28
CA ARG A 102 -3.28 4.05 14.62
C ARG A 102 -4.48 5.00 14.57
N ASN A 103 -4.41 6.02 13.71
CA ASN A 103 -5.47 7.04 13.63
C ASN A 103 -6.79 6.48 13.07
N ARG A 104 -6.72 5.56 12.09
CA ARG A 104 -7.90 5.05 11.39
C ARG A 104 -8.51 3.83 12.05
N TYR A 105 -7.68 2.95 12.62
CA TYR A 105 -8.10 1.64 13.09
C TYR A 105 -7.73 1.37 14.56
N GLY A 106 -7.03 2.29 15.23
CA GLY A 106 -6.56 2.08 16.60
C GLY A 106 -5.51 0.97 16.71
N VAL A 107 -4.85 0.61 15.60
CA VAL A 107 -3.81 -0.42 15.57
C VAL A 107 -2.44 0.24 15.64
N ALA A 108 -1.68 -0.04 16.69
CA ALA A 108 -0.28 0.36 16.78
C ALA A 108 0.59 -0.68 16.05
N LEU A 109 1.24 -0.27 14.95
CA LEU A 109 2.08 -1.18 14.17
C LEU A 109 3.22 -1.78 14.98
N ALA A 110 3.73 -1.06 15.98
CA ALA A 110 4.79 -1.53 16.88
C ALA A 110 4.38 -2.77 17.69
N ASP A 111 3.11 -2.87 18.09
CA ASP A 111 2.61 -3.95 18.95
C ASP A 111 2.47 -5.28 18.19
N ILE A 112 2.39 -5.20 16.86
CA ILE A 112 2.17 -6.35 15.96
C ILE A 112 3.33 -6.54 14.99
N TRP A 113 4.43 -5.81 15.19
CA TRP A 113 5.55 -5.78 14.25
C TRP A 113 6.23 -7.15 14.17
N ASP A 114 6.40 -7.64 12.95
CA ASP A 114 7.17 -8.82 12.61
C ASP A 114 7.84 -8.59 11.25
N GLU A 115 9.08 -9.07 11.06
CA GLU A 115 9.82 -8.85 9.82
C GLU A 115 9.10 -9.45 8.59
N ARG A 116 8.32 -10.50 8.80
CA ARG A 116 7.59 -11.23 7.76
C ARG A 116 6.11 -10.86 7.75
N ILE A 117 5.68 -9.83 8.48
CA ILE A 117 4.28 -9.42 8.51
C ILE A 117 3.78 -9.13 7.09
N THR A 118 2.65 -9.75 6.74
CA THR A 118 2.00 -9.55 5.46
C THR A 118 0.90 -8.50 5.55
N LEU A 119 0.52 -7.92 4.42
CA LEU A 119 -0.63 -7.00 4.36
C LEU A 119 -1.92 -7.68 4.83
N GLY A 120 -2.07 -8.98 4.56
CA GLY A 120 -3.18 -9.79 5.07
C GLY A 120 -3.15 -9.93 6.58
N ALA A 121 -2.00 -10.26 7.18
CA ALA A 121 -1.87 -10.34 8.63
C ALA A 121 -2.20 -9.00 9.30
N LEU A 122 -1.68 -7.90 8.73
CA LEU A 122 -1.99 -6.54 9.19
C LEU A 122 -3.49 -6.23 9.12
N PHE A 123 -4.16 -6.60 8.02
CA PHE A 123 -5.61 -6.45 7.90
C PHE A 123 -6.39 -7.31 8.90
N ALA A 124 -5.89 -8.50 9.22
CA ALA A 124 -6.49 -9.36 10.24
C ALA A 124 -6.49 -8.68 11.62
N TYR A 125 -5.38 -8.03 12.00
CA TYR A 125 -5.32 -7.23 13.24
C TYR A 125 -6.31 -6.06 13.23
N VAL A 126 -6.44 -5.34 12.12
CA VAL A 126 -7.46 -4.27 11.96
C VAL A 126 -8.87 -4.82 12.19
N GLN A 127 -9.17 -6.00 11.66
CA GLN A 127 -10.49 -6.61 11.82
C GLN A 127 -10.74 -7.13 13.24
N GLN A 128 -9.72 -7.63 13.93
CA GLN A 128 -9.80 -8.02 15.33
C GLN A 128 -10.03 -6.80 16.23
N GLN A 129 -9.25 -5.74 16.06
CA GLN A 129 -9.37 -4.50 16.84
C GLN A 129 -10.77 -3.90 16.74
N LYS A 130 -11.34 -3.88 15.52
CA LYS A 130 -12.71 -3.42 15.27
C LYS A 130 -13.76 -4.29 15.98
N ARG A 131 -13.56 -5.61 16.04
CA ARG A 131 -14.47 -6.51 16.76
C ARG A 131 -14.41 -6.27 18.27
N SER A 132 -13.21 -6.09 18.82
CA SER A 132 -13.02 -5.81 20.25
C SER A 132 -13.66 -4.48 20.67
N HIS A 133 -13.57 -3.45 19.83
CA HIS A 133 -14.19 -2.14 20.10
C HIS A 133 -15.70 -2.09 19.82
N GLY A 134 -16.24 -3.01 19.01
CA GLY A 134 -17.68 -3.10 18.74
C GLY A 134 -18.42 -4.07 19.67
N ALA A 135 -17.70 -4.77 20.54
CA ALA A 135 -18.24 -5.70 21.54
C ALA A 135 -18.22 -5.11 22.97
N ALA A 136 -17.75 -3.88 23.13
CA ALA A 136 -17.78 -3.07 24.35
C ALA A 136 -18.84 -1.97 24.22
#